data_AF-A0A4Y8ARJ3-F1
#
_entry.id   AF-A0A4Y8ARJ3-F1
#
_cell.length_a   1.000
_cell.length_b   1.000
_cell.length_c   1.000
_cell.angle_alpha   90.00
_cell.angle_beta   90.00
_cell.angle_gamma   90.00
#
_symmetry.space_group_name_H-M   'P 1'
#
loop_
_entity.id
_entity.type
_entity.pdbx_description
1 polymer ?
#
loop_
_entity_poly.entity_id
_entity_poly.type
_entity_poly.pdbx_seq_one_letter_code
_entity_poly.pdbx_strand_id
1 'polypeptide(L)'
;MLRSYTPINHPIFTLHPQLEHLVCQVWCNASDNNTCQELLQEDFEIIYNAYGWLKTAIDDIYENCKELTDDQRADIREAYIINNRLEELCNGDLVPINLDQLHSVVETSMKPLLVKFYDYLLDLATVAGNKLDYYNKLIIRNRFNNCPCCGLTPIESAETHYREDNDHYLPKADFPFASVNFKNLVPLCGKCNKKYKSTKNPFEDGRVSFYPFDTNHQGVEIKTTIVNSETLDYRALTVKDIVIDFDNNANKVDTWNWLFGIKTRYNKEIRDFSKTELRIIKNRLFKNSQRKGGLTYEEILEDRIEEYGFEKFEDRKFLKIPFLQEIRRSPDWMAVYNDL
;
A
#
# COMPACT_ATOMS: atom_id res chain seq x y z
N MET A 1 6.88 -0.06 -2.20
CA MET A 1 6.33 0.99 -1.33
C MET A 1 7.49 1.66 -0.62
N LEU A 2 7.36 2.93 -0.25
CA LEU A 2 8.43 3.65 0.43
C LEU A 2 8.74 3.03 1.80
N ARG A 3 7.70 2.72 2.58
CA ARG A 3 7.76 2.06 3.90
C ARG A 3 6.74 0.92 3.93
N SER A 4 6.97 -0.11 4.73
CA SER A 4 6.01 -1.18 5.02
C SER A 4 5.41 -0.99 6.41
N TYR A 5 4.19 -1.48 6.61
CA TYR A 5 3.59 -1.57 7.93
C TYR A 5 4.17 -2.75 8.70
N THR A 6 4.56 -2.54 9.95
CA THR A 6 4.68 -3.61 10.92
C THR A 6 3.26 -4.04 11.33
N PRO A 7 2.88 -5.32 11.14
CA PRO A 7 1.58 -5.83 11.53
C PRO A 7 1.31 -5.73 13.04
N ILE A 8 0.03 -5.82 13.41
CA ILE A 8 -0.44 -5.89 14.79
C ILE A 8 -1.35 -7.09 14.98
N ASN A 9 -1.44 -7.58 16.21
CA ASN A 9 -2.49 -8.51 16.61
C ASN A 9 -3.78 -7.73 16.84
N HIS A 10 -4.89 -8.15 16.24
CA HIS A 10 -6.16 -7.43 16.32
C HIS A 10 -7.36 -8.35 16.06
N PRO A 11 -8.52 -8.18 16.72
CA PRO A 11 -9.70 -9.02 16.47
C PRO A 11 -10.26 -8.94 15.04
N ILE A 12 -9.91 -7.90 14.28
CA ILE A 12 -10.34 -7.75 12.87
C ILE A 12 -9.87 -8.91 11.97
N PHE A 13 -8.84 -9.65 12.39
CA PHE A 13 -8.33 -10.81 11.66
C PHE A 13 -9.20 -12.07 11.84
N THR A 14 -10.17 -12.09 12.76
CA THR A 14 -10.96 -13.28 13.09
C THR A 14 -11.88 -13.73 11.96
N LEU A 15 -12.47 -12.80 11.19
CA LEU A 15 -13.40 -13.17 10.13
C LEU A 15 -12.73 -13.92 8.96
N HIS A 16 -11.44 -13.68 8.71
CA HIS A 16 -10.74 -14.28 7.58
C HIS A 16 -10.63 -15.82 7.67
N PRO A 17 -10.14 -16.44 8.75
CA PRO A 17 -10.12 -17.90 8.89
C PRO A 17 -11.53 -18.53 8.98
N GLN A 18 -12.51 -17.81 9.54
CA GLN A 18 -13.91 -18.27 9.50
C GLN A 18 -14.43 -18.34 8.06
N LEU A 19 -14.07 -17.35 7.24
CA LEU A 19 -14.39 -17.36 5.81
C LEU A 19 -13.64 -18.47 5.06
N GLU A 20 -12.39 -18.74 5.43
CA GLU A 20 -11.63 -19.87 4.87
C GLU A 20 -12.37 -21.18 5.13
N HIS A 21 -12.85 -21.39 6.36
CA HIS A 21 -13.66 -22.55 6.69
C HIS A 21 -14.97 -22.58 5.89
N LEU A 22 -15.69 -21.46 5.82
CA LEU A 22 -16.94 -21.36 5.05
C LEU A 22 -16.74 -21.74 3.57
N VAL A 23 -15.68 -21.26 2.94
CA VAL A 23 -15.41 -21.59 1.53
C VAL A 23 -14.92 -23.03 1.40
N CYS A 24 -13.84 -23.38 2.11
CA CYS A 24 -13.08 -24.60 1.87
C CYS A 24 -13.70 -25.85 2.49
N GLN A 25 -14.39 -25.68 3.63
CA GLN A 25 -14.92 -26.78 4.45
C GLN A 25 -16.44 -26.90 4.41
N VAL A 26 -17.17 -25.82 4.09
CA VAL A 26 -18.64 -25.83 4.00
C VAL A 26 -19.08 -25.90 2.55
N TRP A 27 -18.86 -24.83 1.77
CA TRP A 27 -19.30 -24.78 0.38
C TRP A 27 -18.61 -25.83 -0.50
N CYS A 28 -17.29 -25.96 -0.41
CA CYS A 28 -16.54 -26.94 -1.21
C CYS A 28 -16.70 -28.39 -0.75
N ASN A 29 -17.49 -28.67 0.30
CA ASN A 29 -17.87 -30.01 0.73
C ASN A 29 -19.40 -30.21 0.75
N ALA A 30 -20.15 -29.32 0.07
CA ALA A 30 -21.60 -29.39 0.04
C ALA A 30 -22.09 -30.72 -0.54
N SER A 31 -23.04 -31.36 0.14
CA SER A 31 -23.57 -32.66 -0.27
C SER A 31 -24.98 -32.88 0.27
N ASP A 32 -25.69 -33.90 -0.23
CA ASP A 32 -27.00 -34.28 0.31
C ASP A 32 -26.92 -34.98 1.67
N ASN A 33 -25.72 -35.32 2.15
CA ASN A 33 -25.52 -36.08 3.38
C ASN A 33 -25.39 -35.20 4.63
N ASN A 34 -25.23 -33.89 4.47
CA ASN A 34 -25.12 -32.93 5.56
C ASN A 34 -25.82 -31.62 5.18
N THR A 35 -26.17 -30.85 6.19
CA THR A 35 -26.72 -29.50 6.03
C THR A 35 -25.59 -28.47 6.08
N CYS A 36 -25.83 -27.27 5.52
CA CYS A 36 -24.88 -26.17 5.62
C CYS A 36 -24.50 -25.88 7.08
N GLN A 37 -25.49 -25.85 7.98
CA GLN A 37 -25.32 -25.51 9.39
C GLN A 37 -24.45 -26.55 10.13
N GLU A 38 -24.58 -27.85 9.83
CA GLU A 38 -23.76 -28.91 10.43
C GLU A 38 -22.26 -28.79 10.12
N LEU A 39 -21.90 -28.10 9.04
CA LEU A 39 -20.49 -27.90 8.67
C LEU A 39 -19.91 -26.58 9.18
N LEU A 40 -20.71 -25.66 9.72
CA LEU A 40 -20.21 -24.37 10.20
C LEU A 40 -19.32 -24.54 11.45
N GLN A 41 -18.35 -23.63 11.62
CA GLN A 41 -17.66 -23.49 12.90
C GLN A 41 -18.59 -22.81 13.92
N GLU A 42 -18.51 -23.24 15.18
CA GLU A 42 -19.39 -22.76 16.27
C GLU A 42 -19.40 -21.23 16.42
N ASP A 43 -18.24 -20.59 16.27
CA ASP A 43 -18.08 -19.14 16.42
C ASP A 43 -18.68 -18.36 15.24
N PHE A 44 -18.58 -18.89 14.02
CA PHE A 44 -19.21 -18.31 12.84
C PHE A 44 -20.71 -18.60 12.79
N GLU A 45 -21.16 -19.72 13.33
CA GLU A 45 -22.59 -20.08 13.44
C GLU A 45 -23.38 -19.01 14.22
N ILE A 46 -22.76 -18.37 15.22
CA ILE A 46 -23.35 -17.24 15.96
C ILE A 46 -23.66 -16.08 15.00
N ILE A 47 -22.73 -15.73 14.12
CA ILE A 47 -22.89 -14.63 13.14
C ILE A 47 -23.93 -15.02 12.08
N TYR A 48 -23.84 -16.25 11.58
CA TYR A 48 -24.78 -16.84 10.62
C TYR A 48 -26.23 -16.78 11.14
N ASN A 49 -26.49 -17.21 12.37
CA ASN A 49 -27.83 -17.22 12.97
C ASN A 49 -28.32 -15.81 13.39
N ALA A 50 -27.42 -14.86 13.60
CA ALA A 50 -27.79 -13.49 13.97
C ALA A 50 -28.45 -12.70 12.83
N TYR A 51 -28.24 -13.10 11.57
CA TYR A 51 -28.69 -12.33 10.41
C TYR A 51 -29.37 -13.20 9.35
N GLY A 52 -30.71 -13.08 9.23
CA GLY A 52 -31.48 -13.87 8.26
C GLY A 52 -31.01 -13.73 6.81
N TRP A 53 -30.60 -12.52 6.38
CA TRP A 53 -30.05 -12.31 5.02
C TRP A 53 -28.74 -13.06 4.79
N LEU A 54 -27.92 -13.20 5.84
CA LEU A 54 -26.62 -13.88 5.77
C LEU A 54 -26.83 -15.38 5.72
N LYS A 55 -27.71 -15.88 6.60
CA LYS A 55 -28.16 -17.26 6.62
C LYS A 55 -28.66 -17.72 5.26
N THR A 56 -29.65 -17.01 4.69
CA THR A 56 -30.18 -17.32 3.36
C THR A 56 -29.10 -17.33 2.29
N ALA A 57 -28.24 -16.30 2.23
CA ALA A 57 -27.19 -16.24 1.21
C ALA A 57 -26.16 -17.39 1.33
N ILE A 58 -25.80 -17.78 2.56
CA ILE A 58 -24.88 -18.89 2.80
C ILE A 58 -25.50 -20.23 2.41
N ASP A 59 -26.77 -20.46 2.79
CA ASP A 59 -27.50 -21.68 2.48
C ASP A 59 -27.72 -21.80 0.96
N ASP A 60 -28.09 -20.71 0.27
CA ASP A 60 -28.26 -20.69 -1.18
C ASP A 60 -26.95 -21.02 -1.91
N ILE A 61 -25.81 -20.47 -1.46
CA ILE A 61 -24.50 -20.81 -2.04
C ILE A 61 -24.17 -22.29 -1.79
N TYR A 62 -24.47 -22.79 -0.59
CA TYR A 62 -24.25 -24.19 -0.24
C TYR A 62 -25.02 -25.13 -1.18
N GLU A 63 -26.30 -24.87 -1.42
CA GLU A 63 -27.12 -25.66 -2.36
C GLU A 63 -26.56 -25.60 -3.79
N ASN A 64 -26.18 -24.41 -4.28
CA ASN A 64 -25.52 -24.27 -5.58
C ASN A 64 -24.20 -25.07 -5.66
N CYS A 65 -23.48 -25.22 -4.53
CA CYS A 65 -22.23 -25.96 -4.50
C CYS A 65 -22.41 -27.50 -4.51
N LYS A 66 -23.62 -28.01 -4.27
CA LYS A 66 -23.92 -29.44 -4.44
C LYS A 66 -23.92 -29.86 -5.91
N GLU A 67 -24.24 -28.93 -6.80
CA GLU A 67 -24.29 -29.15 -8.24
C GLU A 67 -22.89 -29.15 -8.90
N LEU A 68 -21.86 -28.73 -8.15
CA LEU A 68 -20.48 -28.69 -8.62
C LEU A 68 -19.84 -30.09 -8.64
N THR A 69 -18.98 -30.30 -9.62
CA THR A 69 -18.05 -31.43 -9.62
C THR A 69 -16.97 -31.29 -8.54
N ASP A 70 -16.32 -32.40 -8.20
CA ASP A 70 -15.20 -32.40 -7.25
C ASP A 70 -14.04 -31.51 -7.71
N ASP A 71 -13.73 -31.53 -9.01
CA ASP A 71 -12.68 -30.69 -9.61
C ASP A 71 -13.02 -29.20 -9.47
N GLN A 72 -14.26 -28.80 -9.79
CA GLN A 72 -14.68 -27.39 -9.62
C GLN A 72 -14.60 -26.92 -8.16
N ARG A 73 -14.92 -27.80 -7.19
CA ARG A 73 -14.77 -27.49 -5.76
C ARG A 73 -13.29 -27.44 -5.34
N ALA A 74 -12.44 -28.27 -5.95
CA ALA A 74 -11.00 -28.22 -5.75
C ALA A 74 -10.41 -26.89 -6.28
N ASP A 75 -10.81 -26.45 -7.48
CA ASP A 75 -10.39 -25.17 -8.07
C ASP A 75 -10.78 -23.97 -7.18
N ILE A 76 -12.00 -23.96 -6.64
CA ILE A 76 -12.45 -22.91 -5.72
C ILE A 76 -11.59 -22.88 -4.45
N ARG A 77 -11.30 -24.05 -3.87
CA ARG A 77 -10.47 -24.17 -2.66
C ARG A 77 -9.04 -23.70 -2.93
N GLU A 78 -8.46 -24.11 -4.05
CA GLU A 78 -7.13 -23.68 -4.47
C GLU A 78 -7.08 -22.16 -4.67
N ALA A 79 -8.05 -21.59 -5.38
CA ALA A 79 -8.15 -20.15 -5.58
C ALA A 79 -8.30 -19.36 -4.28
N TYR A 80 -9.07 -19.87 -3.32
CA TYR A 80 -9.15 -19.25 -1.99
C TYR A 80 -7.77 -19.20 -1.32
N ILE A 81 -7.07 -20.33 -1.30
CA ILE A 81 -5.78 -20.46 -0.63
C ILE A 81 -4.72 -19.58 -1.32
N ILE A 82 -4.58 -19.70 -2.64
CA ILE A 82 -3.55 -18.98 -3.42
C ILE A 82 -3.79 -17.47 -3.35
N ASN A 83 -5.01 -16.99 -3.58
CA ASN A 83 -5.29 -15.56 -3.65
C ASN A 83 -5.16 -14.85 -2.29
N ASN A 84 -5.02 -15.59 -1.19
CA ASN A 84 -4.81 -15.04 0.16
C ASN A 84 -3.34 -15.08 0.63
N ARG A 85 -2.42 -15.59 -0.18
CA ARG A 85 -0.96 -15.64 0.10
C ARG A 85 -0.23 -14.42 -0.49
N LEU A 86 -0.61 -13.23 0.00
CA LEU A 86 -0.23 -11.94 -0.60
C LEU A 86 1.28 -11.69 -0.65
N GLU A 87 2.04 -12.20 0.31
CA GLU A 87 3.50 -12.01 0.33
C GLU A 87 4.15 -12.82 -0.79
N GLU A 88 3.77 -14.08 -0.95
CA GLU A 88 4.22 -14.97 -2.02
C GLU A 88 3.80 -14.44 -3.40
N LEU A 89 2.58 -13.91 -3.53
CA LEU A 89 2.14 -13.23 -4.75
C LEU A 89 3.00 -11.99 -5.06
N CYS A 90 3.31 -11.17 -4.05
CA CYS A 90 4.20 -10.01 -4.21
C CYS A 90 5.62 -10.38 -4.65
N ASN A 91 6.10 -11.56 -4.24
CA ASN A 91 7.42 -12.05 -4.59
C ASN A 91 7.46 -12.76 -5.96
N GLY A 92 6.30 -13.08 -6.53
CA GLY A 92 6.19 -13.87 -7.76
C GLY A 92 6.40 -15.37 -7.53
N ASP A 93 6.31 -15.82 -6.27
CA ASP A 93 6.38 -17.25 -5.91
C ASP A 93 5.07 -17.98 -6.29
N LEU A 94 3.97 -17.23 -6.38
CA LEU A 94 2.64 -17.69 -6.79
C LEU A 94 2.05 -16.73 -7.82
N VAL A 95 1.09 -17.23 -8.61
CA VAL A 95 0.27 -16.46 -9.54
C VAL A 95 -1.17 -16.51 -9.05
N PRO A 96 -1.88 -15.37 -8.97
CA PRO A 96 -3.26 -15.39 -8.49
C PRO A 96 -4.17 -16.08 -9.52
N ILE A 97 -5.17 -16.82 -9.03
CA ILE A 97 -6.18 -17.48 -9.87
C ILE A 97 -7.29 -16.46 -10.13
N ASN A 98 -7.52 -16.16 -11.41
CA ASN A 98 -8.49 -15.16 -11.84
C ASN A 98 -9.93 -15.69 -11.73
N LEU A 99 -10.87 -14.77 -11.54
CA LEU A 99 -12.29 -15.12 -11.38
C LEU A 99 -12.87 -15.84 -12.60
N ASP A 100 -12.40 -15.53 -13.81
CA ASP A 100 -12.83 -16.14 -15.07
C ASP A 100 -12.36 -17.59 -15.25
N GLN A 101 -11.43 -18.05 -14.41
CA GLN A 101 -10.97 -19.44 -14.36
C GLN A 101 -11.85 -20.32 -13.45
N LEU A 102 -12.78 -19.72 -12.70
CA LEU A 102 -13.60 -20.40 -11.71
C LEU A 102 -15.02 -20.64 -12.21
N HIS A 103 -15.72 -21.59 -11.58
CA HIS A 103 -17.13 -21.82 -11.85
C HIS A 103 -17.95 -20.54 -11.58
N SER A 104 -19.00 -20.32 -12.38
CA SER A 104 -19.82 -19.10 -12.36
C SER A 104 -20.42 -18.78 -10.98
N VAL A 105 -20.66 -19.81 -10.15
CA VAL A 105 -21.12 -19.65 -8.75
C VAL A 105 -20.26 -18.68 -7.95
N VAL A 106 -18.96 -18.61 -8.23
CA VAL A 106 -18.04 -17.70 -7.54
C VAL A 106 -18.35 -16.26 -7.90
N GLU A 107 -18.56 -15.97 -9.18
CA GLU A 107 -18.89 -14.61 -9.64
C GLU A 107 -20.33 -14.20 -9.29
N THR A 108 -21.29 -15.10 -9.49
CA THR A 108 -22.71 -14.76 -9.37
C THR A 108 -23.22 -14.79 -7.95
N SER A 109 -22.68 -15.68 -7.11
CA SER A 109 -23.23 -15.96 -5.77
C SER A 109 -22.24 -15.61 -4.65
N MET A 110 -21.01 -16.14 -4.71
CA MET A 110 -20.02 -15.92 -3.65
C MET A 110 -19.53 -14.46 -3.61
N LYS A 111 -19.10 -13.91 -4.75
CA LYS A 111 -18.52 -12.56 -4.85
C LYS A 111 -19.42 -11.47 -4.24
N PRO A 112 -20.72 -11.35 -4.55
CA PRO A 112 -21.58 -10.37 -3.90
C PRO A 112 -21.58 -10.49 -2.37
N LEU A 113 -21.60 -11.71 -1.83
CA LEU A 113 -21.58 -11.95 -0.40
C LEU A 113 -20.22 -11.59 0.22
N LEU A 114 -19.12 -12.00 -0.40
CA LEU A 114 -17.76 -11.71 0.06
C LEU A 114 -17.41 -10.22 0.01
N VAL A 115 -17.93 -9.49 -0.98
CA VAL A 115 -17.83 -8.03 -1.04
C VAL A 115 -18.66 -7.39 0.08
N LYS A 116 -19.88 -7.89 0.32
CA LYS A 116 -20.74 -7.45 1.43
C LYS A 116 -20.14 -7.75 2.81
N PHE A 117 -19.32 -8.80 2.93
CA PHE A 117 -18.60 -9.07 4.18
C PHE A 117 -17.67 -7.91 4.54
N TYR A 118 -16.91 -7.44 3.57
CA TYR A 118 -16.04 -6.29 3.78
C TYR A 118 -16.84 -4.98 3.93
N ASP A 119 -17.80 -4.71 3.06
CA ASP A 119 -18.49 -3.41 3.00
C ASP A 119 -19.51 -3.21 4.12
N TYR A 120 -20.02 -4.29 4.73
CA TYR A 120 -21.09 -4.22 5.73
C TYR A 120 -20.87 -5.13 6.94
N LEU A 121 -20.61 -6.43 6.74
CA LEU A 121 -20.56 -7.40 7.86
C LEU A 121 -19.51 -7.02 8.91
N LEU A 122 -18.30 -6.63 8.48
CA LEU A 122 -17.21 -6.20 9.37
C LEU A 122 -17.54 -5.00 10.27
N ASP A 123 -18.59 -4.24 9.96
CA ASP A 123 -18.99 -3.08 10.74
C ASP A 123 -20.16 -3.41 11.72
N LEU A 124 -20.63 -4.67 11.72
CA LEU A 124 -21.66 -5.14 12.65
C LEU A 124 -21.08 -5.56 14.00
N ALA A 125 -21.80 -5.25 15.08
CA ALA A 125 -21.33 -5.45 16.45
C ALA A 125 -21.08 -6.92 16.84
N THR A 126 -21.71 -7.89 16.17
CA THR A 126 -21.49 -9.32 16.44
C THR A 126 -20.20 -9.86 15.80
N VAL A 127 -19.59 -9.09 14.89
CA VAL A 127 -18.39 -9.49 14.17
C VAL A 127 -17.18 -8.91 14.90
N ALA A 128 -16.18 -9.74 15.12
CA ALA A 128 -15.01 -9.34 15.88
C ALA A 128 -14.17 -8.30 15.13
N GLY A 129 -13.79 -7.25 15.85
CA GLY A 129 -12.92 -6.18 15.36
C GLY A 129 -13.66 -4.99 14.77
N ASN A 130 -12.95 -3.88 14.67
CA ASN A 130 -13.46 -2.63 14.11
C ASN A 130 -12.38 -2.00 13.21
N LYS A 131 -12.75 -1.53 12.02
CA LYS A 131 -11.80 -0.98 11.04
C LYS A 131 -11.11 0.30 11.54
N LEU A 132 -11.82 1.15 12.28
CA LEU A 132 -11.25 2.38 12.85
C LEU A 132 -10.28 2.05 14.00
N ASP A 133 -10.66 1.15 14.91
CA ASP A 133 -9.77 0.70 15.99
C ASP A 133 -8.50 0.03 15.44
N TYR A 134 -8.65 -0.83 14.43
CA TYR A 134 -7.52 -1.44 13.72
C TYR A 134 -6.60 -0.37 13.12
N TYR A 135 -7.16 0.58 12.36
CA TYR A 135 -6.40 1.66 11.74
C TYR A 135 -5.62 2.46 12.79
N ASN A 136 -6.29 2.90 13.86
CA ASN A 136 -5.70 3.70 14.92
C ASN A 136 -4.52 2.96 15.58
N LYS A 137 -4.70 1.69 15.95
CA LYS A 137 -3.64 0.86 16.53
C LYS A 137 -2.49 0.63 15.56
N LEU A 138 -2.78 0.43 14.28
CA LEU A 138 -1.76 0.22 13.25
C LEU A 138 -0.92 1.49 13.04
N ILE A 139 -1.54 2.66 12.93
CA ILE A 139 -0.84 3.95 12.77
C ILE A 139 0.01 4.25 14.01
N ILE A 140 -0.52 4.05 15.22
CA ILE A 140 0.24 4.23 16.48
C ILE A 140 1.48 3.32 16.50
N ARG A 141 1.32 2.03 16.14
CA ARG A 141 2.41 1.05 16.11
C ARG A 141 3.54 1.45 15.16
N ASN A 142 3.19 2.08 14.05
CA ASN A 142 4.10 2.38 12.95
C ASN A 142 4.64 3.82 12.97
N ARG A 143 3.98 4.73 13.70
CA ARG A 143 4.33 6.16 13.79
C ARG A 143 4.38 6.80 12.40
N PHE A 144 3.33 6.59 11.61
CA PHE A 144 3.23 7.16 10.27
C PHE A 144 2.35 8.41 10.30
N ASN A 145 2.92 9.53 9.86
CA ASN A 145 2.19 10.80 9.68
C ASN A 145 1.86 11.06 8.20
N ASN A 146 2.54 10.35 7.29
CA ASN A 146 2.30 10.39 5.85
C ASN A 146 2.11 8.98 5.32
N CYS A 147 1.42 8.88 4.19
CA CYS A 147 1.09 7.61 3.53
C CYS A 147 2.37 6.80 3.27
N PRO A 148 2.50 5.57 3.78
CA PRO A 148 3.72 4.79 3.63
C PRO A 148 3.97 4.31 2.20
N CYS A 149 2.95 4.31 1.34
CA CYS A 149 3.14 4.02 -0.07
C CYS A 149 3.93 5.14 -0.77
N CYS A 150 3.59 6.42 -0.58
CA CYS A 150 4.21 7.52 -1.33
C CYS A 150 5.06 8.48 -0.50
N GLY A 151 4.87 8.58 0.81
CA GLY A 151 5.52 9.56 1.68
C GLY A 151 5.07 11.01 1.51
N LEU A 152 4.14 11.32 0.59
CA LEU A 152 3.82 12.70 0.22
C LEU A 152 2.56 13.27 0.89
N THR A 153 1.55 12.44 1.08
CA THR A 153 0.24 12.88 1.57
C THR A 153 0.15 12.55 3.05
N PRO A 154 -0.18 13.52 3.92
CA PRO A 154 -0.56 13.23 5.30
C PRO A 154 -1.66 12.19 5.35
N ILE A 155 -1.67 11.37 6.39
CA ILE A 155 -2.76 10.42 6.65
C ILE A 155 -3.48 10.81 7.93
N GLU A 156 -4.72 10.35 8.07
CA GLU A 156 -5.49 10.59 9.29
C GLU A 156 -4.75 10.14 10.55
N SER A 157 -4.72 11.00 11.57
CA SER A 157 -4.18 10.66 12.87
C SER A 157 -5.11 9.69 13.59
N ALA A 158 -4.51 8.82 14.42
CA ALA A 158 -5.24 7.90 15.29
C ALA A 158 -6.12 8.59 16.35
N GLU A 159 -5.97 9.90 16.53
CA GLU A 159 -6.78 10.73 17.44
C GLU A 159 -8.11 11.19 16.81
N THR A 160 -8.31 10.95 15.51
CA THR A 160 -9.53 11.38 14.80
C THR A 160 -10.59 10.26 14.78
N HIS A 161 -11.82 10.64 14.45
CA HIS A 161 -12.90 9.68 14.14
C HIS A 161 -12.86 9.19 12.68
N TYR A 162 -11.83 9.57 11.93
CA TYR A 162 -11.66 9.23 10.52
C TYR A 162 -10.48 8.28 10.35
N ARG A 163 -10.47 7.59 9.21
CA ARG A 163 -9.38 6.72 8.79
C ARG A 163 -9.17 6.83 7.30
N GLU A 164 -7.97 6.47 6.85
CA GLU A 164 -7.79 6.17 5.44
C GLU A 164 -8.62 4.94 5.02
N ASP A 165 -8.92 4.88 3.73
CA ASP A 165 -9.50 3.67 3.15
C ASP A 165 -8.45 2.56 3.12
N ASN A 166 -8.88 1.35 3.49
CA ASN A 166 -8.06 0.17 3.26
C ASN A 166 -8.14 -0.19 1.77
N ASP A 167 -7.07 0.09 1.05
CA ASP A 167 -6.85 -0.33 -0.32
C ASP A 167 -6.80 -1.85 -0.41
N HIS A 168 -7.61 -2.43 -1.30
CA HIS A 168 -7.47 -3.83 -1.70
C HIS A 168 -6.27 -3.95 -2.64
N TYR A 169 -5.14 -4.41 -2.11
CA TYR A 169 -3.91 -4.52 -2.89
C TYR A 169 -4.15 -5.40 -4.12
N LEU A 170 -4.70 -6.58 -3.89
CA LEU A 170 -5.39 -7.42 -4.86
C LEU A 170 -6.89 -7.03 -4.93
N PRO A 171 -7.40 -6.49 -6.05
CA PRO A 171 -8.74 -5.90 -6.12
C PRO A 171 -9.86 -6.89 -5.81
N LYS A 172 -10.78 -6.54 -4.90
CA LYS A 172 -11.95 -7.38 -4.56
C LYS A 172 -12.92 -7.63 -5.72
N ALA A 173 -12.87 -6.79 -6.76
CA ALA A 173 -13.69 -6.96 -7.96
C ALA A 173 -13.29 -8.21 -8.75
N ASP A 174 -11.99 -8.53 -8.77
CA ASP A 174 -11.44 -9.63 -9.55
C ASP A 174 -11.03 -10.82 -8.66
N PHE A 175 -10.76 -10.55 -7.37
CA PHE A 175 -10.29 -11.55 -6.41
C PHE A 175 -11.13 -11.49 -5.12
N PRO A 176 -12.40 -11.92 -5.16
CA PRO A 176 -13.34 -11.77 -4.05
C PRO A 176 -12.93 -12.53 -2.79
N PHE A 177 -12.16 -13.63 -2.91
CA PHE A 177 -11.68 -14.40 -1.76
C PHE A 177 -10.69 -13.62 -0.87
N ALA A 178 -10.05 -12.57 -1.39
CA ALA A 178 -9.13 -11.72 -0.64
C ALA A 178 -9.80 -10.46 -0.05
N SER A 179 -11.14 -10.36 -0.09
CA SER A 179 -11.88 -9.13 0.24
C SER A 179 -11.78 -8.70 1.70
N VAL A 180 -11.69 -9.67 2.62
CA VAL A 180 -11.62 -9.46 4.09
C VAL A 180 -10.26 -9.82 4.69
N ASN A 181 -9.29 -10.19 3.86
CA ASN A 181 -7.95 -10.52 4.34
C ASN A 181 -7.21 -9.22 4.67
N PHE A 182 -6.96 -8.95 5.96
CA PHE A 182 -6.27 -7.73 6.38
C PHE A 182 -4.78 -7.68 6.01
N LYS A 183 -4.23 -8.76 5.45
CA LYS A 183 -2.92 -8.75 4.75
C LYS A 183 -3.02 -8.20 3.31
N ASN A 184 -4.22 -8.16 2.75
CA ASN A 184 -4.55 -7.55 1.46
C ASN A 184 -5.10 -6.11 1.59
N LEU A 185 -5.52 -5.70 2.79
CA LEU A 185 -6.21 -4.43 3.06
C LEU A 185 -5.24 -3.41 3.66
N VAL A 186 -4.76 -2.47 2.85
CA VAL A 186 -3.67 -1.58 3.20
C VAL A 186 -4.19 -0.15 3.38
N PRO A 187 -4.03 0.49 4.55
CA PRO A 187 -4.40 1.89 4.68
C PRO A 187 -3.52 2.78 3.78
N LEU A 188 -4.12 3.40 2.77
CA LEU A 188 -3.43 4.24 1.80
C LEU A 188 -4.18 5.56 1.61
N CYS A 189 -3.44 6.65 1.37
CA CYS A 189 -4.08 7.93 1.08
C CYS A 189 -4.96 7.87 -0.17
N GLY A 190 -6.02 8.67 -0.19
CA GLY A 190 -6.96 8.72 -1.30
C GLY A 190 -6.33 9.00 -2.68
N LYS A 191 -5.18 9.68 -2.76
CA LYS A 191 -4.44 9.83 -4.03
C LYS A 191 -3.87 8.49 -4.48
N CYS A 192 -3.15 7.77 -3.62
CA CYS A 192 -2.55 6.48 -3.98
C CYS A 192 -3.62 5.44 -4.33
N ASN A 193 -4.61 5.25 -3.46
CA ASN A 193 -5.69 4.27 -3.64
C ASN A 193 -6.60 4.69 -4.82
N LYS A 194 -7.34 5.79 -4.70
CA LYS A 194 -8.46 6.08 -5.62
C LYS A 194 -8.05 6.66 -6.97
N LYS A 195 -6.90 7.36 -7.06
CA LYS A 195 -6.49 8.08 -8.28
C LYS A 195 -5.43 7.37 -9.09
N TYR A 196 -4.42 6.80 -8.44
CA TYR A 196 -3.30 6.19 -9.15
C TYR A 196 -3.46 4.67 -9.32
N LYS A 197 -3.66 3.93 -8.21
CA LYS A 197 -3.85 2.48 -8.26
C LYS A 197 -5.20 2.16 -8.89
N SER A 198 -6.26 2.73 -8.34
CA SER A 198 -7.64 2.45 -8.77
C SER A 198 -7.87 0.94 -8.81
N THR A 199 -8.23 0.39 -9.97
CA THR A 199 -8.51 -1.04 -10.17
C THR A 199 -7.29 -1.85 -10.58
N LYS A 200 -6.09 -1.26 -10.70
CA LYS A 200 -4.90 -1.99 -11.16
C LYS A 200 -4.55 -3.15 -10.22
N ASN A 201 -4.27 -4.30 -10.83
CA ASN A 201 -3.75 -5.49 -10.16
C ASN A 201 -2.22 -5.42 -10.09
N PRO A 202 -1.60 -5.45 -8.90
CA PRO A 202 -0.14 -5.45 -8.75
C PRO A 202 0.57 -6.66 -9.40
N PHE A 203 -0.16 -7.72 -9.70
CA PHE A 203 0.35 -8.98 -10.26
C PHE A 203 0.00 -9.20 -11.74
N GLU A 204 -0.63 -8.20 -12.37
CA GLU A 204 -0.92 -8.23 -13.81
C GLU A 204 0.36 -8.49 -14.62
N ASP A 205 0.26 -9.33 -15.66
CA ASP A 205 1.37 -9.70 -16.54
C ASP A 205 2.62 -10.23 -15.80
N GLY A 206 2.44 -10.94 -14.67
CA GLY A 206 3.55 -11.54 -13.91
C GLY A 206 4.40 -10.52 -13.14
N ARG A 207 3.86 -9.32 -12.90
CA ARG A 207 4.54 -8.30 -12.10
C ARG A 207 4.77 -8.76 -10.66
N VAL A 208 5.94 -8.40 -10.13
CA VAL A 208 6.26 -8.50 -8.71
C VAL A 208 6.15 -7.14 -8.04
N SER A 209 5.89 -7.14 -6.74
CA SER A 209 5.64 -5.91 -6.00
C SER A 209 6.22 -5.92 -4.59
N PHE A 210 6.35 -4.74 -3.99
CA PHE A 210 6.69 -4.65 -2.57
C PHE A 210 5.47 -5.04 -1.73
N TYR A 211 5.64 -6.02 -0.85
CA TYR A 211 4.56 -6.43 0.03
C TYR A 211 4.32 -5.36 1.11
N PRO A 212 3.09 -4.85 1.28
CA PRO A 212 2.80 -3.75 2.18
C PRO A 212 3.10 -3.98 3.67
N PHE A 213 3.14 -5.25 4.09
CA PHE A 213 3.38 -5.68 5.46
C PHE A 213 4.70 -6.45 5.64
N ASP A 214 5.63 -6.31 4.70
CA ASP A 214 6.97 -6.93 4.77
C ASP A 214 7.76 -6.39 5.96
N THR A 215 8.02 -7.23 6.96
CA THR A 215 8.77 -6.87 8.18
C THR A 215 10.28 -6.79 7.95
N ASN A 216 10.78 -7.26 6.81
CA ASN A 216 12.19 -7.23 6.42
C ASN A 216 12.52 -6.05 5.47
N HIS A 217 11.52 -5.24 5.12
CA HIS A 217 11.68 -4.09 4.22
C HIS A 217 12.66 -3.06 4.79
N GLN A 218 13.81 -2.93 4.15
CA GLN A 218 14.90 -2.02 4.55
C GLN A 218 14.64 -0.53 4.20
N GLY A 219 13.45 -0.23 3.67
CA GLY A 219 13.17 1.08 3.07
C GLY A 219 13.62 1.15 1.61
N VAL A 220 13.24 2.25 0.97
CA VAL A 220 13.64 2.55 -0.41
C VAL A 220 14.70 3.64 -0.40
N GLU A 221 15.84 3.36 -1.02
CA GLU A 221 16.86 4.37 -1.26
C GLU A 221 16.54 5.10 -2.56
N ILE A 222 16.52 6.42 -2.52
CA ILE A 222 16.16 7.27 -3.64
C ILE A 222 17.41 7.98 -4.12
N LYS A 223 17.63 7.98 -5.43
CA LYS A 223 18.68 8.75 -6.10
C LYS A 223 18.01 9.81 -6.97
N THR A 224 18.49 11.03 -6.86
CA THR A 224 18.07 12.15 -7.69
C THR A 224 19.25 12.54 -8.56
N THR A 225 19.05 12.68 -9.86
CA THR A 225 20.06 13.23 -10.78
C THR A 225 19.52 14.50 -11.42
N ILE A 226 20.34 15.56 -11.46
CA ILE A 226 20.02 16.76 -12.24
C ILE A 226 20.66 16.62 -13.63
N VAL A 227 19.84 16.63 -14.67
CA VAL A 227 20.31 16.47 -16.05
C VAL A 227 20.91 17.80 -16.52
N ASN A 228 22.22 17.82 -16.75
CA ASN A 228 22.88 19.00 -17.29
C ASN A 228 22.45 19.24 -18.74
N SER A 229 22.03 20.46 -19.05
CA SER A 229 21.66 20.88 -20.40
C SER A 229 21.88 22.38 -20.56
N GLU A 230 22.00 22.85 -21.81
CA GLU A 230 22.14 24.28 -22.12
C GLU A 230 20.94 25.11 -21.65
N THR A 231 19.79 24.48 -21.44
CA THR A 231 18.54 25.13 -21.01
C THR A 231 18.26 24.99 -19.51
N LEU A 232 19.17 24.39 -18.76
CA LEU A 232 18.97 24.13 -17.33
C LEU A 232 18.93 25.45 -16.55
N ASP A 233 17.82 25.71 -15.86
CA ASP A 233 17.69 26.83 -14.92
C ASP A 233 17.33 26.30 -13.53
N TYR A 234 18.27 26.38 -12.60
CA TYR A 234 18.07 25.95 -11.21
C TYR A 234 17.01 26.77 -10.46
N ARG A 235 16.64 27.97 -10.95
CA ARG A 235 15.51 28.74 -10.40
C ARG A 235 14.16 28.19 -10.85
N ALA A 236 14.13 27.39 -11.92
CA ALA A 236 12.92 26.96 -12.61
C ALA A 236 13.08 25.57 -13.25
N LEU A 237 13.49 24.56 -12.45
CA LEU A 237 13.63 23.18 -12.92
C LEU A 237 12.35 22.66 -13.59
N THR A 238 12.51 21.99 -14.71
CA THR A 238 11.45 21.37 -15.51
C THR A 238 11.47 19.85 -15.36
N VAL A 239 10.47 19.15 -15.93
CA VAL A 239 10.35 17.70 -15.79
C VAL A 239 11.58 16.97 -16.33
N LYS A 240 12.17 17.44 -17.44
CA LYS A 240 13.34 16.82 -18.09
C LYS A 240 14.65 17.00 -17.30
N ASP A 241 14.69 17.95 -16.37
CA ASP A 241 15.91 18.30 -15.64
C ASP A 241 16.16 17.37 -14.45
N ILE A 242 15.21 16.49 -14.10
CA ILE A 242 15.28 15.66 -12.89
C ILE A 242 14.94 14.21 -13.23
N VAL A 243 15.89 13.32 -12.97
CA VAL A 243 15.69 11.87 -13.00
C VAL A 243 15.61 11.33 -11.57
N ILE A 244 14.62 10.48 -11.32
CA ILE A 244 14.42 9.80 -10.04
C ILE A 244 14.64 8.30 -10.24
N ASP A 245 15.60 7.77 -9.50
CA ASP A 245 15.94 6.35 -9.48
C ASP A 245 15.99 5.81 -8.06
N PHE A 246 16.09 4.49 -7.95
CA PHE A 246 15.97 3.77 -6.70
C PHE A 246 17.01 2.65 -6.64
N ASP A 247 17.65 2.48 -5.48
CA ASP A 247 18.60 1.38 -5.25
C ASP A 247 17.90 0.18 -4.60
N ASN A 248 16.88 -0.33 -5.28
CA ASN A 248 16.05 -1.44 -4.84
C ASN A 248 15.76 -2.37 -6.01
N ASN A 249 15.07 -3.48 -5.77
CA ASN A 249 14.65 -4.40 -6.83
C ASN A 249 13.89 -3.65 -7.94
N ALA A 250 14.49 -3.60 -9.15
CA ALA A 250 14.00 -2.81 -10.27
C ALA A 250 12.56 -3.19 -10.66
N ASN A 251 12.24 -4.48 -10.72
CA ASN A 251 10.90 -4.95 -11.07
C ASN A 251 9.84 -4.49 -10.06
N LYS A 252 10.13 -4.59 -8.75
CA LYS A 252 9.23 -4.10 -7.70
C LYS A 252 9.09 -2.58 -7.72
N VAL A 253 10.15 -1.85 -8.04
CA VAL A 253 10.15 -0.39 -8.22
C VAL A 253 9.30 0.01 -9.43
N ASP A 254 9.43 -0.69 -10.54
CA ASP A 254 8.66 -0.43 -11.75
C ASP A 254 7.18 -0.66 -11.52
N THR A 255 6.80 -1.75 -10.83
CA THR A 255 5.41 -1.98 -10.42
C THR A 255 4.93 -0.89 -9.46
N TRP A 256 5.73 -0.49 -8.47
CA TRP A 256 5.36 0.60 -7.56
C TRP A 256 5.16 1.94 -8.29
N ASN A 257 6.00 2.25 -9.28
CA ASN A 257 5.86 3.43 -10.11
C ASN A 257 4.64 3.34 -11.03
N TRP A 258 4.39 2.20 -11.66
CA TRP A 258 3.22 1.97 -12.52
C TRP A 258 1.90 2.07 -11.76
N LEU A 259 1.85 1.51 -10.55
CA LEU A 259 0.67 1.58 -9.67
C LEU A 259 0.44 3.00 -9.16
N PHE A 260 1.49 3.70 -8.69
CA PHE A 260 1.31 4.90 -7.84
C PHE A 260 1.90 6.20 -8.40
N GLY A 261 2.47 6.16 -9.61
CA GLY A 261 3.04 7.31 -10.33
C GLY A 261 4.23 7.96 -9.62
N ILE A 262 5.03 7.16 -8.90
CA ILE A 262 5.99 7.65 -7.91
C ILE A 262 7.05 8.56 -8.52
N LYS A 263 7.70 8.16 -9.63
CA LYS A 263 8.76 8.97 -10.26
C LYS A 263 8.25 10.34 -10.68
N THR A 264 7.09 10.39 -11.34
CA THR A 264 6.43 11.65 -11.76
C THR A 264 6.10 12.54 -10.57
N ARG A 265 5.56 11.95 -9.49
CA ARG A 265 5.19 12.69 -8.29
C ARG A 265 6.43 13.23 -7.57
N TYR A 266 7.47 12.42 -7.40
CA TYR A 266 8.71 12.84 -6.75
C TYR A 266 9.43 13.92 -7.55
N ASN A 267 9.51 13.79 -8.88
CA ASN A 267 10.00 14.84 -9.76
C ASN A 267 9.26 16.17 -9.52
N LYS A 268 7.92 16.16 -9.48
CA LYS A 268 7.13 17.37 -9.19
C LYS A 268 7.49 17.96 -7.82
N GLU A 269 7.56 17.15 -6.78
CA GLU A 269 7.86 17.63 -5.42
C GLU A 269 9.25 18.28 -5.34
N ILE A 270 10.26 17.69 -5.99
CA ILE A 270 11.60 18.29 -6.07
C ILE A 270 11.55 19.65 -6.76
N ARG A 271 10.84 19.77 -7.89
CA ARG A 271 10.66 21.08 -8.56
C ARG A 271 10.00 22.10 -7.64
N ASP A 272 8.96 21.69 -6.92
CA ASP A 272 8.22 22.58 -6.02
C ASP A 272 9.09 23.11 -4.86
N PHE A 273 9.95 22.27 -4.24
CA PHE A 273 10.75 22.70 -3.09
C PHE A 273 12.16 23.22 -3.45
N SER A 274 12.71 22.85 -4.61
CA SER A 274 14.12 23.08 -4.98
C SER A 274 14.56 24.52 -4.80
N LYS A 275 13.80 25.48 -5.35
CA LYS A 275 14.06 26.93 -5.24
C LYS A 275 14.12 27.41 -3.78
N THR A 276 13.24 26.89 -2.93
CA THR A 276 13.21 27.27 -1.51
C THR A 276 14.42 26.71 -0.77
N GLU A 277 14.77 25.44 -0.99
CA GLU A 277 15.97 24.82 -0.41
C GLU A 277 17.24 25.54 -0.84
N LEU A 278 17.34 25.88 -2.12
CA LEU A 278 18.42 26.68 -2.69
C LEU A 278 18.61 28.03 -2.00
N ARG A 279 17.51 28.77 -1.77
CA ARG A 279 17.55 30.04 -1.04
C ARG A 279 17.98 29.87 0.41
N ILE A 280 17.55 28.80 1.07
CA ILE A 280 17.97 28.49 2.45
C ILE A 280 19.48 28.25 2.49
N ILE A 281 20.02 27.48 1.54
CA ILE A 281 21.46 27.23 1.42
C ILE A 281 22.22 28.53 1.16
N LYS A 282 21.75 29.37 0.23
CA LYS A 282 22.37 30.67 -0.05
C LYS A 282 22.45 31.55 1.20
N ASN A 283 21.36 31.64 1.95
CA ASN A 283 21.32 32.41 3.19
C ASN A 283 22.26 31.84 4.27
N ARG A 284 22.37 30.51 4.37
CA ARG A 284 23.35 29.85 5.27
C ARG A 284 24.79 30.19 4.84
N LEU A 285 25.11 30.10 3.55
CA LEU A 285 26.42 30.48 3.00
C LEU A 285 26.78 31.93 3.29
N PHE A 286 25.85 32.87 3.05
CA PHE A 286 26.05 34.29 3.34
C PHE A 286 26.31 34.54 4.83
N LYS A 287 25.51 33.96 5.73
CA LYS A 287 25.73 34.09 7.17
C LYS A 287 27.06 33.48 7.61
N ASN A 288 27.46 32.37 6.97
CA ASN A 288 28.71 31.68 7.26
C ASN A 288 29.94 32.47 6.78
N SER A 289 29.85 33.17 5.64
CA SER A 289 30.95 34.01 5.13
C SER A 289 31.26 35.21 6.03
N GLN A 290 30.35 35.59 6.92
CA GLN A 290 30.56 36.65 7.93
C GLN A 290 31.24 36.14 9.21
N ARG A 291 31.54 34.84 9.32
CA ARG A 291 32.14 34.21 10.51
C ARG A 291 33.62 33.92 10.29
N LYS A 292 34.44 34.09 11.33
CA LYS A 292 35.84 33.66 11.31
C LYS A 292 35.91 32.13 11.39
N GLY A 293 36.46 31.49 10.35
CA GLY A 293 36.53 30.02 10.26
C GLY A 293 35.20 29.36 9.89
N GLY A 294 34.42 29.98 9.00
CA GLY A 294 33.17 29.40 8.50
C GLY A 294 33.39 28.12 7.68
N LEU A 295 32.31 27.33 7.58
CA LEU A 295 32.26 26.06 6.85
C LEU A 295 32.33 26.27 5.32
N THR A 296 32.81 25.25 4.61
CA THR A 296 32.73 25.15 3.15
C THR A 296 31.30 24.88 2.67
N TYR A 297 31.07 25.02 1.36
CA TYR A 297 29.77 24.69 0.74
C TYR A 297 29.39 23.23 0.97
N GLU A 298 30.36 22.32 0.82
CA GLU A 298 30.16 20.90 1.01
C GLU A 298 29.79 20.57 2.46
N GLU A 299 30.53 21.13 3.44
CA GLU A 299 30.25 20.95 4.87
C GLU A 299 28.85 21.47 5.25
N ILE A 300 28.42 22.64 4.73
CA ILE A 300 27.07 23.17 4.99
C ILE A 300 25.96 22.24 4.48
N LEU A 301 26.20 21.57 3.35
CA LEU A 301 25.26 20.59 2.81
C LEU A 301 25.29 19.28 3.57
N GLU A 302 26.48 18.80 3.97
CA GLU A 302 26.66 17.62 4.81
C GLU A 302 25.87 17.77 6.11
N ASP A 303 26.09 18.87 6.85
CA ASP A 303 25.36 19.20 8.09
C ASP A 303 23.84 19.17 7.87
N ARG A 304 23.36 19.70 6.73
CA ARG A 304 21.92 19.74 6.42
C ARG A 304 21.37 18.36 6.06
N ILE A 305 22.13 17.55 5.34
CA ILE A 305 21.77 16.18 5.00
C ILE A 305 21.69 15.33 6.27
N GLU A 306 22.65 15.47 7.18
CA GLU A 306 22.65 14.82 8.49
C GLU A 306 21.45 15.29 9.34
N GLU A 307 21.19 16.60 9.40
CA GLU A 307 20.02 17.19 10.07
C GLU A 307 18.70 16.58 9.55
N TYR A 308 18.62 16.35 8.23
CA TYR A 308 17.45 15.74 7.60
C TYR A 308 17.32 14.24 7.87
N GLY A 309 18.40 13.56 8.24
CA GLY A 309 18.42 12.14 8.55
C GLY A 309 17.57 11.77 9.78
N PHE A 310 17.52 12.62 10.81
CA PHE A 310 16.82 12.32 12.07
C PHE A 310 15.31 12.13 11.90
N GLU A 311 14.67 12.89 11.01
CA GLU A 311 13.21 12.84 10.76
C GLU A 311 12.95 12.75 9.25
N LYS A 312 13.55 11.76 8.60
CA LYS A 312 13.63 11.65 7.13
C LYS A 312 12.26 11.71 6.42
N PHE A 313 11.17 11.28 7.04
CA PHE A 313 9.86 11.27 6.39
C PHE A 313 9.05 12.56 6.57
N GLU A 314 9.47 13.44 7.48
CA GLU A 314 8.82 14.73 7.69
C GLU A 314 9.24 15.74 6.60
N ASP A 315 8.31 16.61 6.21
CA ASP A 315 8.51 17.66 5.18
C ASP A 315 9.25 17.15 3.93
N ARG A 316 8.95 15.92 3.50
CA ARG A 316 9.54 15.28 2.31
C ARG A 316 11.09 15.25 2.35
N LYS A 317 11.71 15.25 3.53
CA LYS A 317 13.17 15.21 3.68
C LYS A 317 13.81 14.02 2.96
N PHE A 318 13.09 12.92 2.83
CA PHE A 318 13.50 11.74 2.06
C PHE A 318 13.73 12.02 0.56
N LEU A 319 13.14 13.10 0.01
CA LEU A 319 13.44 13.62 -1.33
C LEU A 319 14.43 14.78 -1.31
N LYS A 320 14.42 15.59 -0.25
CA LYS A 320 15.38 16.67 -0.10
C LYS A 320 16.80 16.14 0.05
N ILE A 321 17.02 15.08 0.84
CA ILE A 321 18.34 14.44 1.02
C ILE A 321 19.00 14.09 -0.32
N PRO A 322 18.40 13.28 -1.21
CA PRO A 322 19.06 12.95 -2.47
C PRO A 322 19.20 14.14 -3.41
N PHE A 323 18.28 15.11 -3.38
CA PHE A 323 18.48 16.37 -4.09
C PHE A 323 19.69 17.14 -3.55
N LEU A 324 19.87 17.21 -2.22
CA LEU A 324 21.00 17.87 -1.58
C LEU A 324 22.34 17.15 -1.85
N GLN A 325 22.31 15.83 -1.93
CA GLN A 325 23.48 15.02 -2.28
C GLN A 325 23.94 15.27 -3.72
N GLU A 326 23.00 15.39 -4.65
CA GLU A 326 23.26 15.63 -6.07
C GLU A 326 23.90 17.00 -6.34
N ILE A 327 23.40 18.04 -5.69
CA ILE A 327 23.90 19.41 -5.85
C ILE A 327 25.23 19.64 -5.12
N ARG A 328 25.59 18.79 -4.14
CA ARG A 328 26.76 18.97 -3.27
C ARG A 328 28.06 19.11 -4.05
N ARG A 329 28.15 18.47 -5.21
CA ARG A 329 29.35 18.49 -6.07
C ARG A 329 29.35 19.58 -7.13
N SER A 330 28.33 20.44 -7.16
CA SER A 330 28.08 21.36 -8.28
C SER A 330 27.87 22.79 -7.80
N PRO A 331 28.81 23.42 -7.06
CA PRO A 331 28.62 24.73 -6.42
C PRO A 331 28.28 25.89 -7.38
N ASP A 332 28.60 25.75 -8.67
CA ASP A 332 28.36 26.76 -9.71
C ASP A 332 26.88 27.14 -9.87
N TRP A 333 25.96 26.22 -9.61
CA TRP A 333 24.53 26.50 -9.59
C TRP A 333 24.12 27.61 -8.58
N MET A 334 24.93 27.89 -7.55
CA MET A 334 24.63 28.97 -6.61
C MET A 334 24.82 30.36 -7.23
N ALA A 335 25.50 30.46 -8.38
CA ALA A 335 25.69 31.72 -9.09
C ALA A 335 24.35 32.37 -9.47
N VAL A 336 23.34 31.55 -9.79
CA VAL A 336 21.97 32.03 -10.05
C VAL A 336 21.24 32.47 -8.77
N TYR A 337 21.91 32.62 -7.64
CA TYR A 337 21.33 33.19 -6.42
C TYR A 337 22.15 34.37 -5.88
N ASN A 338 23.01 34.96 -6.70
CA ASN A 338 23.83 36.12 -6.30
C ASN A 338 23.07 37.46 -6.31
N ASP A 339 21.96 37.56 -7.04
CA ASP A 339 21.17 38.80 -7.20
C ASP A 339 20.04 38.97 -6.16
N LEU A 340 20.05 38.19 -5.07
CA LEU A 340 18.98 38.12 -4.06
C LEU A 340 19.41 38.55 -2.66
#